data_AF-A0A1F2Y217-F1
#
_entry.id   AF-A0A1F2Y217-F1
#
_cell.length_a   1.000
_cell.length_b   1.000
_cell.length_c   1.000
_cell.angle_alpha   90.00
_cell.angle_beta   90.00
_cell.angle_gamma   90.00
#
_symmetry.space_group_name_H-M   'P 1'
#
loop_
_entity.id
_entity.type
_entity.pdbx_description
1 polymer ?
#
loop_
_entity_poly.entity_id
_entity_poly.type
_entity_poly.pdbx_seq_one_letter_code
_entity_poly.pdbx_strand_id
1 'polypeptide(L)'
;MSTISTAGMHPLLSSVVHLPFQKAGSDVGCSEFTFKHFQRAIQAHLHILSAQSAMNELEQHKTWQALMHGEVIAVECLDDETLVFHVRGKTFGKYVDMRFAYLKEMWYIQAVTSIHDRPFWRSRLRYLLSLGGGVVAAASLGFALANHGTTPVTQQGASDWAVANGYELVKKTPPVLASSPPAKATLSETKAASPNPTYVFTFKLGMPVTDISSFLQKQHLINDAYAFDQVLKASGADKSIWPGTYTFTSGMSQNQILQVLKSKPTH
;
A
#
# COMPACT_ATOMS: atom_id res chain seq x y z
N MET A 1 -35.41 -19.46 -18.99
CA MET A 1 -34.73 -19.63 -17.69
C MET A 1 -33.51 -18.73 -17.71
N SER A 2 -33.65 -17.52 -17.19
CA SER A 2 -32.59 -16.52 -17.16
C SER A 2 -31.78 -16.73 -15.90
N THR A 3 -30.53 -17.15 -16.05
CA THR A 3 -29.57 -17.20 -14.94
C THR A 3 -29.27 -15.78 -14.51
N ILE A 4 -29.72 -15.41 -13.32
CA ILE A 4 -29.30 -14.21 -12.60
C ILE A 4 -27.81 -14.40 -12.30
N SER A 5 -26.97 -13.82 -13.16
CA SER A 5 -25.53 -13.73 -12.92
C SER A 5 -25.36 -12.85 -11.69
N THR A 6 -24.99 -13.48 -10.57
CA THR A 6 -24.58 -12.76 -9.37
C THR A 6 -23.38 -11.92 -9.79
N ALA A 7 -23.50 -10.59 -9.64
CA ALA A 7 -22.53 -9.57 -10.01
C ALA A 7 -21.18 -9.83 -9.33
N GLY A 8 -20.41 -10.78 -9.85
CA GLY A 8 -18.99 -10.90 -9.60
C GLY A 8 -18.35 -9.71 -10.29
N MET A 9 -17.80 -8.78 -9.49
CA MET A 9 -16.94 -7.72 -10.01
C MET A 9 -15.97 -8.35 -11.00
N HIS A 10 -16.05 -7.92 -12.26
CA HIS A 10 -15.17 -8.42 -13.31
C HIS A 10 -13.72 -8.25 -12.81
N PRO A 11 -12.87 -9.30 -12.80
CA PRO A 11 -11.57 -9.26 -12.11
C PRO A 11 -10.68 -8.12 -12.59
N LEU A 12 -10.84 -7.71 -13.85
CA LEU A 12 -10.19 -6.52 -14.42
C LEU A 12 -10.54 -5.21 -13.71
N LEU A 13 -11.76 -5.05 -13.19
CA LEU A 13 -12.18 -3.85 -12.47
C LEU A 13 -11.47 -3.74 -11.12
N SER A 14 -11.23 -4.88 -10.45
CA SER A 14 -10.51 -4.91 -9.17
C SER A 14 -9.03 -4.54 -9.33
N SER A 15 -8.40 -4.90 -10.45
CA SER A 15 -7.00 -4.57 -10.73
C SER A 15 -6.75 -3.09 -11.04
N VAL A 16 -7.81 -2.34 -11.32
CA VAL A 16 -7.73 -0.95 -11.79
C VAL A 16 -7.90 0.06 -10.64
N VAL A 17 -8.32 -0.40 -9.47
CA VAL A 17 -8.43 0.43 -8.26
C VAL A 17 -7.03 0.91 -7.85
N HIS A 18 -6.97 2.15 -7.34
CA HIS A 18 -5.76 2.88 -6.96
C HIS A 18 -4.82 3.28 -8.12
N LEU A 19 -5.21 3.04 -9.37
CA LEU A 19 -4.48 3.54 -10.53
C LEU A 19 -4.91 4.97 -10.89
N PRO A 20 -4.04 5.74 -11.58
CA PRO A 20 -4.43 7.00 -12.21
C PRO A 20 -5.59 6.79 -13.19
N PHE A 21 -6.60 7.67 -13.16
CA PHE A 21 -7.81 7.53 -13.98
C PHE A 21 -7.53 7.35 -15.48
N GLN A 22 -6.57 8.09 -16.04
CA GLN A 22 -6.21 7.94 -17.46
C GLN A 22 -5.71 6.53 -17.78
N LYS A 23 -4.86 5.96 -16.92
CA LYS A 23 -4.36 4.60 -17.08
C LYS A 23 -5.47 3.57 -16.88
N ALA A 24 -6.28 3.76 -15.84
CA ALA A 24 -7.43 2.93 -15.52
C ALA A 24 -8.41 2.81 -16.68
N GLY A 25 -8.77 3.93 -17.31
CA GLY A 25 -9.65 3.93 -18.49
C GLY A 25 -9.02 3.17 -19.66
N SER A 26 -7.74 3.40 -19.94
CA SER A 26 -7.02 2.70 -21.01
C SER A 26 -6.91 1.19 -20.78
N ASP A 27 -6.65 0.76 -19.54
CA ASP A 27 -6.48 -0.67 -19.20
C ASP A 27 -7.80 -1.45 -19.36
N VAL A 28 -8.95 -0.77 -19.22
CA VAL A 28 -10.29 -1.35 -19.44
C VAL A 28 -10.75 -1.20 -20.90
N GLY A 29 -9.95 -0.57 -21.76
CA GLY A 29 -10.28 -0.38 -23.18
C GLY A 29 -11.22 0.79 -23.47
N CYS A 30 -11.36 1.74 -22.53
CA CYS A 30 -12.14 2.95 -22.78
C CYS A 30 -11.36 3.93 -23.68
N SER A 31 -12.09 4.70 -24.48
CA SER A 31 -11.54 5.80 -25.29
C SER A 31 -10.98 6.93 -24.43
N GLU A 32 -10.12 7.77 -25.01
CA GLU A 32 -9.48 8.86 -24.28
C GLU A 32 -10.48 9.95 -23.84
N PHE A 33 -10.45 10.32 -22.56
CA PHE A 33 -11.29 11.40 -22.04
C PHE A 33 -10.64 12.78 -22.19
N THR A 34 -10.86 13.40 -23.34
CA THR A 34 -10.23 14.69 -23.67
C THR A 34 -10.82 15.88 -22.90
N PHE A 35 -10.04 16.95 -22.77
CA PHE A 35 -10.47 18.19 -22.09
C PHE A 35 -11.76 18.78 -22.68
N LYS A 36 -11.97 18.69 -24.00
CA LYS A 36 -13.18 19.18 -24.66
C LYS A 36 -14.44 18.44 -24.19
N HIS A 37 -14.34 17.12 -23.96
CA HIS A 37 -15.45 16.33 -23.39
C HIS A 37 -15.72 16.74 -21.95
N PHE A 38 -14.66 16.89 -21.15
CA PHE A 38 -14.77 17.37 -19.77
C PHE A 38 -15.45 18.74 -19.70
N GLN A 39 -15.00 19.71 -20.49
CA GLN A 39 -15.54 21.08 -20.49
C GLN A 39 -17.03 21.12 -20.84
N ARG A 40 -17.50 20.24 -21.73
CA ARG A 40 -18.94 20.11 -22.04
C ARG A 40 -19.71 19.44 -20.90
N ALA A 41 -19.17 18.35 -20.35
CA ALA A 41 -19.84 17.56 -19.32
C ALA A 41 -19.91 18.27 -17.96
N ILE A 42 -18.89 19.07 -17.62
CA ILE A 42 -18.79 19.74 -16.31
C ILE A 42 -19.78 20.89 -16.15
N GLN A 43 -20.29 21.47 -17.26
CA GLN A 43 -21.22 22.61 -17.23
C GLN A 43 -22.43 22.36 -16.34
N ALA A 44 -23.01 21.15 -16.40
CA ALA A 44 -24.15 20.77 -15.59
C ALA A 44 -23.85 20.75 -14.08
N HIS A 45 -22.58 20.60 -13.70
CA HIS A 45 -22.13 20.41 -12.32
C HIS A 45 -21.36 21.61 -11.74
N LEU A 46 -21.19 22.68 -12.51
CA LEU A 46 -20.42 23.86 -12.08
C LEU A 46 -20.99 24.48 -10.80
N HIS A 47 -22.32 24.51 -10.67
CA HIS A 47 -22.99 25.04 -9.49
C HIS A 47 -22.59 24.36 -8.18
N ILE A 48 -22.18 23.07 -8.23
CA ILE A 48 -21.71 22.30 -7.08
C ILE A 48 -20.24 22.64 -6.78
N LEU A 49 -19.42 22.74 -7.82
CA LEU A 49 -17.98 22.99 -7.70
C LEU A 49 -17.68 24.40 -7.21
N SER A 50 -18.51 25.35 -7.60
CA SER A 50 -18.20 26.76 -7.47
C SER A 50 -19.37 27.48 -6.79
N ALA A 51 -19.54 27.20 -5.50
CA ALA A 51 -20.60 27.77 -4.68
C ALA A 51 -20.61 29.33 -4.62
N GLN A 52 -19.58 30.01 -5.14
CA GLN A 52 -19.45 31.47 -5.05
C GLN A 52 -19.10 32.22 -6.35
N SER A 53 -18.59 31.56 -7.39
CA SER A 53 -18.21 32.23 -8.67
C SER A 53 -18.14 31.23 -9.81
N ALA A 54 -18.52 31.61 -11.04
CA ALA A 54 -18.33 30.74 -12.21
C ALA A 54 -16.85 30.35 -12.35
N MET A 55 -16.57 29.04 -12.39
CA MET A 55 -15.21 28.49 -12.52
C MET A 55 -14.60 28.94 -13.86
N ASN A 56 -13.49 29.67 -13.80
CA ASN A 56 -12.82 30.17 -15.01
C ASN A 56 -12.20 29.01 -15.82
N GLU A 57 -11.97 29.20 -17.12
CA GLU A 57 -11.47 28.13 -18.01
C GLU A 57 -10.15 27.50 -17.51
N LEU A 58 -9.27 28.32 -16.93
CA LEU A 58 -8.02 27.87 -16.33
C LEU A 58 -8.26 26.92 -15.13
N GLU A 59 -9.27 27.20 -14.31
CA GLU A 59 -9.68 26.38 -13.20
C GLU A 59 -10.32 25.07 -13.66
N GLN A 60 -11.10 25.11 -14.75
CA GLN A 60 -11.61 23.90 -15.37
C GLN A 60 -10.47 23.03 -15.88
N HIS A 61 -9.46 23.63 -16.53
CA HIS A 61 -8.30 22.89 -17.03
C HIS A 61 -7.48 22.26 -15.91
N LYS A 62 -7.20 23.01 -14.84
CA LYS A 62 -6.50 22.48 -13.65
C LYS A 62 -7.29 21.35 -12.99
N THR A 63 -8.61 21.48 -12.89
CA THR A 63 -9.48 20.45 -12.32
C THR A 63 -9.49 19.20 -13.19
N TRP A 64 -9.58 19.34 -14.51
CA TRP A 64 -9.46 18.22 -15.44
C TRP A 64 -8.12 17.50 -15.28
N GLN A 65 -7.00 18.23 -15.32
CA GLN A 65 -5.67 17.63 -15.12
C GLN A 65 -5.57 16.88 -13.79
N ALA A 66 -6.09 17.47 -12.70
CA ALA A 66 -6.09 16.87 -11.39
C ALA A 66 -6.92 15.57 -11.32
N LEU A 67 -7.99 15.47 -12.10
CA LEU A 67 -8.83 14.27 -12.18
C LEU A 67 -8.22 13.21 -13.09
N MET A 68 -7.54 13.57 -14.18
CA MET A 68 -6.89 12.60 -15.08
C MET A 68 -5.75 11.86 -14.40
N HIS A 69 -5.03 12.57 -13.54
CA HIS A 69 -4.00 12.00 -12.65
C HIS A 69 -4.55 11.60 -11.28
N GLY A 70 -5.87 11.71 -11.11
CA GLY A 70 -6.58 11.34 -9.89
C GLY A 70 -6.62 9.84 -9.69
N GLU A 71 -6.79 9.43 -8.45
CA GLU A 71 -6.83 8.03 -8.05
C GLU A 71 -8.23 7.45 -8.26
N VAL A 72 -8.34 6.29 -8.90
CA VAL A 72 -9.59 5.54 -8.98
C VAL A 72 -9.83 4.82 -7.66
N ILE A 73 -10.86 5.21 -6.93
CA ILE A 73 -11.25 4.60 -5.65
C ILE A 73 -12.04 3.31 -5.87
N ALA A 74 -12.89 3.30 -6.89
CA ALA A 74 -13.75 2.17 -7.21
C ALA A 74 -14.13 2.21 -8.69
N VAL A 75 -14.41 1.04 -9.25
CA VAL A 75 -15.03 0.89 -10.55
C VAL A 75 -16.25 0.00 -10.39
N GLU A 76 -17.40 0.50 -10.83
CA GLU A 76 -18.69 -0.18 -10.77
C GLU A 76 -19.16 -0.46 -12.20
N CYS A 77 -19.81 -1.60 -12.41
CA CYS A 77 -20.55 -1.88 -13.65
C CYS A 77 -22.02 -1.65 -13.31
N LEU A 78 -22.62 -0.58 -13.84
CA LEU A 78 -24.01 -0.25 -13.52
C LEU A 78 -24.98 -1.16 -14.28
N ASP A 79 -24.71 -1.33 -15.57
CA ASP A 79 -25.40 -2.23 -16.50
C ASP A 79 -24.34 -2.95 -17.36
N ASP A 80 -24.75 -3.86 -18.24
CA ASP A 80 -23.83 -4.63 -19.12
C ASP A 80 -22.93 -3.76 -20.02
N GLU A 81 -23.32 -2.50 -20.27
CA GLU A 81 -22.59 -1.57 -21.16
C GLU A 81 -22.02 -0.34 -20.44
N THR A 82 -22.34 -0.13 -19.17
CA THR A 82 -22.01 1.11 -18.45
C THR A 82 -20.97 0.87 -17.36
N LEU A 83 -19.79 1.46 -17.54
CA LEU A 83 -18.74 1.48 -16.52
C LEU A 83 -18.74 2.81 -15.79
N VAL A 84 -18.66 2.76 -14.46
CA VAL A 84 -18.63 3.95 -13.60
C VAL A 84 -17.36 3.97 -12.77
N PHE A 85 -16.53 4.98 -12.99
CA PHE A 85 -15.28 5.20 -12.29
C PHE A 85 -15.49 6.26 -11.21
N HIS A 86 -15.16 5.89 -9.96
CA HIS A 86 -15.13 6.81 -8.83
C HIS A 86 -13.72 7.35 -8.70
N VAL A 87 -13.51 8.59 -9.07
CA VAL A 87 -12.19 9.19 -9.19
C VAL A 87 -12.03 10.31 -8.18
N ARG A 88 -10.89 10.31 -7.48
CA ARG A 88 -10.49 11.37 -6.55
C ARG A 88 -9.34 12.17 -7.13
N GLY A 89 -9.61 13.43 -7.44
CA GLY A 89 -8.61 14.41 -7.83
C GLY A 89 -8.29 15.39 -6.70
N LYS A 90 -7.09 16.00 -6.73
CA LYS A 90 -6.74 17.10 -5.83
C LYS A 90 -6.63 18.40 -6.61
N THR A 91 -7.54 19.33 -6.36
CA THR A 91 -7.60 20.63 -7.05
C THR A 91 -7.78 21.77 -6.03
N PHE A 92 -7.06 22.88 -6.21
CA PHE A 92 -7.13 24.05 -5.33
C PHE A 92 -7.02 23.77 -3.83
N GLY A 93 -6.18 22.79 -3.45
CA GLY A 93 -6.01 22.39 -2.05
C GLY A 93 -7.11 21.49 -1.49
N LYS A 94 -8.20 21.28 -2.25
CA LYS A 94 -9.32 20.41 -1.91
C LYS A 94 -9.22 19.07 -2.63
N TYR A 95 -9.91 18.07 -2.08
CA TYR A 95 -10.18 16.82 -2.77
C TYR A 95 -11.56 16.89 -3.39
N VAL A 96 -11.63 16.44 -4.63
CA VAL A 96 -12.86 16.38 -5.41
C VAL A 96 -13.06 14.93 -5.83
N ASP A 97 -14.14 14.35 -5.36
CA ASP A 97 -14.56 13.00 -5.71
C ASP A 97 -15.65 13.10 -6.79
N MET A 98 -15.38 12.56 -7.98
CA MET A 98 -16.28 12.57 -9.15
C MET A 98 -16.56 11.18 -9.66
N ARG A 99 -17.78 10.99 -10.18
CA ARG A 99 -18.19 9.79 -10.90
C ARG A 99 -18.16 10.04 -12.40
N PHE A 100 -17.32 9.29 -13.10
CA PHE A 100 -17.24 9.27 -14.55
C PHE A 100 -17.92 8.02 -15.07
N ALA A 101 -18.94 8.18 -15.91
CA ALA A 101 -19.60 7.07 -16.58
C ALA A 101 -19.08 6.96 -18.01
N TYR A 102 -18.81 5.73 -18.45
CA TYR A 102 -18.47 5.39 -19.82
C TYR A 102 -19.57 4.50 -20.39
N LEU A 103 -20.22 4.99 -21.45
CA LEU A 103 -21.32 4.31 -22.12
C LEU A 103 -21.21 4.54 -23.62
N LYS A 104 -21.26 3.46 -24.42
CA LYS A 104 -21.26 3.51 -25.89
C LYS A 104 -20.18 4.43 -26.45
N GLU A 105 -18.95 4.20 -26.01
CA GLU A 105 -17.75 4.95 -26.38
C GLU A 105 -17.71 6.43 -25.97
N MET A 106 -18.67 6.88 -25.17
CA MET A 106 -18.78 8.25 -24.72
C MET A 106 -18.63 8.37 -23.21
N TRP A 107 -17.92 9.42 -22.80
CA TRP A 107 -17.73 9.77 -21.41
C TRP A 107 -18.74 10.82 -20.94
N TYR A 108 -19.25 10.62 -19.73
CA TYR A 108 -20.15 11.53 -19.05
C TYR A 108 -19.72 11.73 -17.60
N ILE A 109 -19.97 12.92 -17.06
CA ILE A 109 -19.82 13.17 -15.63
C ILE A 109 -21.18 12.92 -15.01
N GLN A 110 -21.31 11.81 -14.28
CA GLN A 110 -22.56 11.41 -13.66
C GLN A 110 -22.88 12.31 -12.46
N ALA A 111 -21.90 12.51 -11.59
CA ALA A 111 -22.07 13.33 -10.39
C ALA A 111 -20.73 13.82 -9.82
N VAL A 112 -20.78 14.98 -9.17
CA VAL A 112 -19.77 15.41 -8.20
C VAL A 112 -20.21 14.89 -6.84
N THR A 113 -19.53 13.87 -6.34
CA THR A 113 -19.97 13.14 -5.14
C THR A 113 -19.62 13.91 -3.87
N SER A 114 -18.40 14.45 -3.80
CA SER A 114 -18.00 15.28 -2.68
C SER A 114 -16.90 16.26 -3.06
N ILE A 115 -16.87 17.38 -2.36
CA ILE A 115 -15.76 18.32 -2.34
C ILE A 115 -15.43 18.52 -0.88
N HIS A 116 -14.23 18.14 -0.49
CA HIS A 116 -13.83 18.24 0.90
C HIS A 116 -12.39 18.72 1.00
N ASP A 117 -12.15 19.59 1.97
CA ASP A 117 -10.80 19.77 2.45
C ASP A 117 -10.35 18.42 3.02
N ARG A 118 -9.11 18.02 2.77
CA ARG A 118 -8.60 16.83 3.46
C ARG A 118 -8.84 17.07 4.95
N PRO A 119 -9.54 16.19 5.68
CA PRO A 119 -9.65 16.37 7.11
C PRO A 119 -8.22 16.50 7.63
N PHE A 120 -7.98 17.51 8.46
CA PHE A 120 -6.69 17.96 9.00
C PHE A 120 -5.92 16.86 9.79
N TRP A 121 -6.38 15.60 9.70
CA TRP A 121 -6.00 14.38 10.39
C TRP A 121 -4.75 13.69 9.82
N ARG A 122 -3.79 14.47 9.32
CA ARG A 122 -2.40 14.03 9.13
C ARG A 122 -1.36 15.01 9.65
N SER A 123 -1.72 15.89 10.58
CA SER A 123 -0.70 16.32 11.55
C SER A 123 -0.42 15.10 12.42
N ARG A 124 0.64 14.34 12.07
CA ARG A 124 1.17 13.23 12.88
C ARG A 124 1.24 13.60 14.37
N LEU A 125 1.48 14.88 14.66
CA LEU A 125 1.52 15.43 16.00
C LEU A 125 0.18 15.29 16.75
N ARG A 126 -0.97 15.58 16.13
CA ARG A 126 -2.28 15.45 16.82
C ARG A 126 -2.70 14.00 17.04
N TYR A 127 -2.39 13.11 16.08
CA TYR A 127 -2.63 11.67 16.24
C TYR A 127 -1.74 11.05 17.33
N LEU A 128 -0.47 11.45 17.38
CA LEU A 128 0.44 11.08 18.46
C LEU A 128 -0.03 11.65 19.82
N LEU A 129 -0.53 12.89 19.85
CA LEU A 129 -1.09 13.49 21.06
C LEU A 129 -2.39 12.82 21.51
N SER A 130 -3.27 12.38 20.59
CA SER A 130 -4.48 11.64 20.97
C SER A 130 -4.18 10.23 21.45
N LEU A 131 -3.19 9.54 20.84
CA LEU A 131 -2.71 8.25 21.35
C LEU A 131 -2.04 8.40 22.72
N GLY A 132 -1.20 9.42 22.90
CA GLY A 132 -0.59 9.74 24.19
C GLY A 132 -1.63 10.08 25.25
N GLY A 133 -2.62 10.91 24.91
CA GLY A 133 -3.72 11.27 25.80
C GLY A 133 -4.61 10.08 26.16
N GLY A 134 -4.88 9.17 25.21
CA GLY A 134 -5.62 7.94 25.45
C GLY A 134 -4.88 6.97 26.38
N VAL A 135 -3.58 6.79 26.19
CA VAL A 135 -2.74 5.94 27.07
C VAL A 135 -2.65 6.53 28.48
N VAL A 136 -2.49 7.85 28.60
CA VAL A 136 -2.47 8.52 29.91
C VAL A 136 -3.83 8.42 30.59
N ALA A 137 -4.95 8.65 29.89
CA ALA A 137 -6.28 8.51 30.46
C ALA A 137 -6.56 7.07 30.92
N ALA A 138 -6.19 6.06 30.12
CA ALA A 138 -6.34 4.66 30.47
C ALA A 138 -5.45 4.25 31.65
N ALA A 139 -4.21 4.76 31.72
CA ALA A 139 -3.31 4.54 32.85
C ALA A 139 -3.83 5.21 34.13
N SER A 140 -4.36 6.44 34.04
CA SER A 140 -4.97 7.15 35.16
C SER A 140 -6.22 6.44 35.69
N LEU A 141 -7.09 5.98 34.79
CA LEU A 141 -8.25 5.16 35.16
C LEU A 141 -7.83 3.82 35.76
N GLY A 142 -6.85 3.15 35.17
CA GLY A 142 -6.29 1.91 35.71
C GLY A 142 -5.66 2.10 37.10
N PHE A 143 -4.93 3.20 37.33
CA PHE A 143 -4.34 3.53 38.62
C PHE A 143 -5.39 3.91 39.67
N ALA A 144 -6.41 4.70 39.29
CA ALA A 144 -7.51 5.08 40.17
C ALA A 144 -8.36 3.85 40.57
N LEU A 145 -8.61 2.94 39.62
CA LEU A 145 -9.32 1.70 39.89
C LEU A 145 -8.46 0.69 40.69
N ALA A 146 -7.13 0.66 40.48
CA ALA A 146 -6.23 -0.21 41.23
C ALA A 146 -6.05 0.23 42.70
N ASN A 147 -6.22 1.52 43.01
CA ASN A 147 -6.08 2.04 44.38
C ASN A 147 -7.30 1.83 45.27
N HIS A 148 -8.44 1.38 44.72
CA HIS A 148 -9.64 1.07 45.51
C HIS A 148 -9.88 -0.45 45.56
N GLY A 149 -9.12 -1.15 46.41
CA GLY A 149 -9.55 -2.43 46.97
C GLY A 149 -9.03 -3.69 46.28
N THR A 150 -7.92 -4.21 46.81
CA THR A 150 -7.70 -5.64 47.12
C THR A 150 -8.12 -6.69 46.09
N THR A 151 -7.22 -7.01 45.16
CA THR A 151 -6.51 -8.30 45.06
C THR A 151 -5.63 -8.24 43.81
N PRO A 152 -4.39 -8.75 43.84
CA PRO A 152 -3.61 -8.87 42.61
C PRO A 152 -4.43 -9.67 41.61
N VAL A 153 -4.52 -9.21 40.35
CA VAL A 153 -5.16 -9.97 39.27
C VAL A 153 -4.40 -11.28 39.14
N THR A 154 -4.91 -12.32 39.80
CA THR A 154 -4.38 -13.66 39.69
C THR A 154 -4.70 -14.15 38.29
N GLN A 155 -3.83 -15.02 37.75
CA GLN A 155 -4.08 -15.68 36.47
C GLN A 155 -5.46 -16.38 36.45
N GLN A 156 -5.94 -16.80 37.62
CA GLN A 156 -7.28 -17.34 37.86
C GLN A 156 -8.39 -16.30 37.63
N GLY A 157 -8.27 -15.09 38.20
CA GLY A 157 -9.28 -14.04 38.00
C GLY A 157 -9.38 -13.59 36.55
N ALA A 158 -8.24 -13.53 35.84
CA ALA A 158 -8.22 -13.26 34.41
C ALA A 158 -8.85 -14.38 33.58
N SER A 159 -8.69 -15.65 33.98
CA SER A 159 -9.35 -16.77 33.29
C SER A 159 -10.85 -16.79 33.51
N ASP A 160 -11.30 -16.54 34.73
CA ASP A 160 -12.71 -16.60 35.07
C ASP A 160 -13.50 -15.47 34.39
N TRP A 161 -12.91 -14.27 34.30
CA TRP A 161 -13.49 -13.16 33.54
C TRP A 161 -13.56 -13.44 32.03
N ALA A 162 -12.51 -14.02 31.45
CA ALA A 162 -12.47 -14.33 30.02
C ALA A 162 -13.57 -15.35 29.64
N VAL A 163 -13.72 -16.41 30.43
CA VAL A 163 -14.79 -17.41 30.25
C VAL A 163 -16.18 -16.78 30.39
N ALA A 164 -16.39 -15.92 31.40
CA ALA A 164 -17.67 -15.24 31.61
C ALA A 164 -18.11 -14.34 30.44
N ASN A 165 -17.15 -13.88 29.62
CA ASN A 165 -17.40 -13.00 28.47
C ASN A 165 -17.20 -13.69 27.11
N GLY A 166 -17.07 -15.02 27.08
CA GLY A 166 -16.95 -15.79 25.83
C GLY A 166 -15.59 -15.70 25.13
N TYR A 167 -14.53 -15.29 25.86
CA TYR A 167 -13.16 -15.25 25.35
C TYR A 167 -12.38 -16.49 25.79
N GLU A 168 -11.59 -17.06 24.88
CA GLU A 168 -10.67 -18.17 25.18
C GLU A 168 -9.23 -17.64 25.32
N LEU A 169 -8.61 -17.88 26.47
CA LEU A 169 -7.22 -17.50 26.71
C LEU A 169 -6.28 -18.46 25.97
N VAL A 170 -5.65 -17.98 24.89
CA VAL A 170 -4.59 -18.70 24.20
C VAL A 170 -3.38 -18.81 25.14
N LYS A 171 -3.13 -20.02 25.68
CA LYS A 171 -1.90 -20.30 26.42
C LYS A 171 -0.72 -20.05 25.48
N LYS A 172 0.05 -19.00 25.78
CA LYS A 172 1.31 -18.72 25.07
C LYS A 172 2.30 -19.81 25.43
N THR A 173 2.31 -20.89 24.64
CA THR A 173 3.34 -21.93 24.72
C THR A 173 4.68 -21.22 24.48
N PRO A 174 5.62 -21.20 25.44
CA PRO A 174 6.93 -20.64 25.20
C PRO A 174 7.57 -21.38 24.02
N PRO A 175 8.24 -20.69 23.09
CA PRO A 175 8.89 -21.33 21.97
C PRO A 175 9.94 -22.31 22.50
N VAL A 176 9.66 -23.61 22.34
CA VAL A 176 10.63 -24.66 22.58
C VAL A 176 11.77 -24.42 21.59
N LEU A 177 12.92 -24.00 22.12
CA LEU A 177 14.20 -24.08 21.44
C LEU A 177 14.35 -25.51 20.93
N ALA A 178 14.24 -25.69 19.61
CA ALA A 178 14.39 -26.97 18.95
C ALA A 178 15.79 -27.51 19.23
N SER A 179 15.82 -28.49 20.11
CA SER A 179 16.94 -29.38 20.37
C SER A 179 17.10 -30.32 19.18
N SER A 180 18.36 -30.60 18.84
CA SER A 180 18.81 -31.47 17.75
C SER A 180 18.03 -32.78 17.62
N PRO A 181 17.70 -33.24 16.40
CA PRO A 181 17.31 -34.62 16.21
C PRO A 181 18.55 -35.54 16.20
N PRO A 182 18.41 -36.77 16.73
CA PRO A 182 19.50 -37.73 16.84
C PRO A 182 19.81 -38.39 15.49
N ALA A 183 21.09 -38.75 15.36
CA ALA A 183 21.65 -39.47 14.23
C ALA A 183 20.88 -40.75 13.92
N LYS A 184 20.42 -40.87 12.67
CA LYS A 184 20.22 -42.16 12.02
C LYS A 184 20.96 -42.12 10.69
N ALA A 185 22.06 -42.86 10.65
CA ALA A 185 22.87 -43.07 9.47
C ALA A 185 22.00 -43.71 8.37
N THR A 186 21.98 -43.09 7.20
CA THR A 186 21.73 -43.77 5.94
C THR A 186 22.72 -43.19 4.95
N LEU A 187 23.69 -44.03 4.56
CA LEU A 187 24.63 -43.77 3.49
C LEU A 187 23.86 -43.49 2.21
N SER A 188 24.02 -42.31 1.63
CA SER A 188 23.88 -42.07 0.19
C SER A 188 24.56 -40.76 -0.19
N GLU A 189 25.63 -40.91 -0.98
CA GLU A 189 26.24 -39.94 -1.90
C GLU A 189 26.56 -38.54 -1.39
N THR A 190 27.84 -38.38 -1.04
CA THR A 190 28.61 -37.15 -1.17
C THR A 190 28.47 -36.57 -2.59
N LYS A 191 27.40 -35.81 -2.84
CA LYS A 191 27.38 -34.85 -3.93
C LYS A 191 28.26 -33.69 -3.50
N ALA A 192 29.47 -33.64 -4.06
CA ALA A 192 30.40 -32.53 -3.91
C ALA A 192 29.62 -31.21 -4.00
N ALA A 193 29.67 -30.42 -2.91
CA ALA A 193 29.05 -29.11 -2.84
C ALA A 193 29.55 -28.30 -4.02
N SER A 194 28.69 -28.15 -5.02
CA SER A 194 28.98 -27.29 -6.16
C SER A 194 29.18 -25.89 -5.59
N PRO A 195 30.25 -25.16 -5.96
CA PRO A 195 30.48 -23.83 -5.46
C PRO A 195 29.25 -22.98 -5.78
N ASN A 196 28.62 -22.41 -4.74
CA ASN A 196 27.49 -21.50 -4.94
C ASN A 196 27.95 -20.37 -5.87
N PRO A 197 27.23 -20.09 -6.97
CA PRO A 197 27.67 -19.08 -7.91
C PRO A 197 27.75 -17.72 -7.22
N THR A 198 28.87 -17.05 -7.48
CA THR A 198 29.19 -15.72 -6.93
C THR A 198 28.93 -14.68 -8.01
N TYR A 199 28.21 -13.62 -7.66
CA TYR A 199 27.81 -12.53 -8.54
C TYR A 199 28.47 -11.24 -8.08
N VAL A 200 29.11 -10.54 -9.01
CA VAL A 200 29.85 -9.31 -8.71
C VAL A 200 29.14 -8.14 -9.38
N PHE A 201 28.91 -7.07 -8.60
CA PHE A 201 28.28 -5.84 -9.07
C PHE A 201 29.13 -4.63 -8.70
N THR A 202 29.46 -3.80 -9.69
CA THR A 202 30.21 -2.56 -9.47
C THR A 202 29.27 -1.37 -9.47
N PHE A 203 29.05 -0.78 -8.30
CA PHE A 203 28.25 0.43 -8.13
C PHE A 203 29.12 1.67 -8.34
N LYS A 204 28.74 2.53 -9.28
CA LYS A 204 29.48 3.76 -9.61
C LYS A 204 28.82 4.97 -8.96
N LEU A 205 29.61 6.00 -8.67
CA LEU A 205 29.08 7.27 -8.19
C LEU A 205 28.13 7.88 -9.25
N GLY A 206 26.93 8.26 -8.83
CA GLY A 206 25.87 8.79 -9.71
C GLY A 206 24.97 7.74 -10.36
N MET A 207 25.25 6.45 -10.17
CA MET A 207 24.36 5.36 -10.58
C MET A 207 23.13 5.31 -9.66
N PRO A 208 21.90 5.14 -10.18
CA PRO A 208 20.72 5.04 -9.35
C PRO A 208 20.72 3.71 -8.56
N VAL A 209 20.27 3.76 -7.31
CA VAL A 209 20.20 2.58 -6.42
C VAL A 209 19.28 1.49 -6.99
N THR A 210 18.31 1.87 -7.83
CA THR A 210 17.42 0.93 -8.55
C THR A 210 18.18 -0.05 -9.45
N ASP A 211 19.39 0.31 -9.91
CA ASP A 211 20.22 -0.56 -10.74
C ASP A 211 20.77 -1.75 -9.94
N ILE A 212 21.00 -1.57 -8.63
CA ILE A 212 21.38 -2.66 -7.72
C ILE A 212 20.24 -3.66 -7.63
N SER A 213 19.01 -3.18 -7.37
CA SER A 213 17.82 -4.03 -7.25
C SER A 213 17.52 -4.77 -8.56
N SER A 214 17.66 -4.08 -9.70
CA SER A 214 17.49 -4.68 -11.02
C SER A 214 18.53 -5.77 -11.30
N PHE A 215 19.79 -5.55 -10.90
CA PHE A 215 20.84 -6.56 -11.00
C PHE A 215 20.54 -7.78 -10.13
N LEU A 216 20.16 -7.58 -8.86
CA LEU A 216 19.85 -8.67 -7.94
C LEU A 216 18.68 -9.52 -8.44
N GLN A 217 17.65 -8.89 -9.02
CA GLN A 217 16.52 -9.63 -9.61
C GLN A 217 16.94 -10.41 -10.86
N LYS A 218 17.75 -9.80 -11.73
CA LYS A 218 18.29 -10.46 -12.93
C LYS A 218 19.12 -11.70 -12.60
N GLN A 219 19.84 -11.70 -11.48
CA GLN A 219 20.59 -12.86 -10.99
C GLN A 219 19.77 -13.80 -10.10
N HIS A 220 18.45 -13.59 -10.00
CA HIS A 220 17.54 -14.36 -9.15
C HIS A 220 17.93 -14.41 -7.67
N LEU A 221 18.62 -13.38 -7.18
CA LEU A 221 18.95 -13.22 -5.76
C LEU A 221 17.78 -12.63 -4.96
N ILE A 222 16.87 -11.94 -5.64
CA ILE A 222 15.61 -11.42 -5.10
C ILE A 222 14.49 -11.69 -6.12
N ASN A 223 13.25 -11.77 -5.63
CA ASN A 223 12.08 -12.06 -6.48
C ASN A 223 11.56 -10.80 -7.20
N ASP A 224 11.58 -9.65 -6.52
CA ASP A 224 10.99 -8.40 -7.00
C ASP A 224 11.90 -7.21 -6.65
N ALA A 225 12.40 -6.53 -7.68
CA ALA A 225 13.24 -5.34 -7.54
C ALA A 225 12.51 -4.16 -6.89
N TYR A 226 11.23 -3.94 -7.21
CA TYR A 226 10.45 -2.83 -6.66
C TYR A 226 10.19 -3.04 -5.16
N ALA A 227 9.81 -4.26 -4.78
CA ALA A 227 9.64 -4.59 -3.36
C ALA A 227 10.94 -4.43 -2.57
N PHE A 228 12.08 -4.84 -3.16
CA PHE A 228 13.38 -4.69 -2.52
C PHE A 228 13.82 -3.22 -2.39
N ASP A 229 13.53 -2.37 -3.38
CA ASP A 229 13.77 -0.92 -3.30
C ASP A 229 13.04 -0.27 -2.13
N GLN A 230 11.80 -0.69 -1.86
CA GLN A 230 11.05 -0.22 -0.70
C GLN A 230 11.72 -0.63 0.61
N VAL A 231 12.26 -1.85 0.69
CA VAL A 231 13.00 -2.31 1.87
C VAL A 231 14.33 -1.57 2.05
N LEU A 232 15.05 -1.27 0.97
CA LEU A 232 16.26 -0.45 1.02
C LEU A 232 15.98 0.94 1.61
N LYS A 233 14.91 1.61 1.13
CA LYS A 233 14.49 2.93 1.64
C LYS A 233 14.00 2.85 3.08
N ALA A 234 13.17 1.86 3.43
CA ALA A 234 12.63 1.70 4.77
C ALA A 234 13.72 1.40 5.81
N SER A 235 14.75 0.64 5.43
CA SER A 235 15.88 0.29 6.31
C SER A 235 16.98 1.36 6.38
N GLY A 236 16.84 2.46 5.60
CA GLY A 236 17.85 3.51 5.43
C GLY A 236 19.16 3.04 4.81
N ALA A 237 19.16 1.85 4.20
CA ALA A 237 20.34 1.27 3.57
C ALA A 237 20.75 2.05 2.33
N ASP A 238 19.78 2.59 1.59
CA ASP A 238 19.96 3.43 0.40
C ASP A 238 20.95 4.60 0.60
N LYS A 239 20.99 5.17 1.81
CA LYS A 239 21.89 6.26 2.19
C LYS A 239 23.31 5.81 2.56
N SER A 240 23.49 4.51 2.80
CA SER A 240 24.74 3.92 3.31
C SER A 240 25.48 3.10 2.25
N ILE A 241 25.01 3.10 1.00
CA ILE A 241 25.66 2.42 -0.12
C ILE A 241 26.79 3.30 -0.64
N TRP A 242 27.98 2.73 -0.76
CA TRP A 242 29.18 3.40 -1.25
C TRP A 242 29.48 2.93 -2.67
N PRO A 243 30.06 3.78 -3.53
CA PRO A 243 30.62 3.33 -4.80
C PRO A 243 31.70 2.27 -4.55
N GLY A 244 31.70 1.20 -5.34
CA GLY A 244 32.64 0.09 -5.21
C GLY A 244 32.08 -1.23 -5.72
N THR A 245 32.82 -2.31 -5.47
CA THR A 245 32.45 -3.65 -5.93
C THR A 245 31.83 -4.47 -4.80
N TYR A 246 30.61 -4.92 -5.02
CA TYR A 246 29.85 -5.78 -4.12
C TYR A 246 29.81 -7.21 -4.65
N THR A 247 29.97 -8.17 -3.74
CA THR A 247 29.98 -9.60 -4.06
C THR A 247 28.82 -10.27 -3.35
N PHE A 248 27.97 -10.94 -4.12
CA PHE A 248 26.81 -11.68 -3.65
C PHE A 248 26.98 -13.16 -3.96
N THR A 249 26.44 -14.04 -3.12
CA THR A 249 26.42 -15.48 -3.39
C THR A 249 24.99 -15.96 -3.55
N SER A 250 24.77 -16.96 -4.38
CA SER A 250 23.47 -17.62 -4.48
C SER A 250 23.02 -18.16 -3.11
N GLY A 251 21.72 -18.04 -2.82
CA GLY A 251 21.12 -18.46 -1.55
C GLY A 251 21.25 -17.46 -0.40
N MET A 252 21.81 -16.26 -0.61
CA MET A 252 21.77 -15.20 0.39
C MET A 252 20.33 -14.78 0.69
N SER A 253 19.98 -14.73 1.97
CA SER A 253 18.73 -14.11 2.42
C SER A 253 18.73 -12.60 2.19
N GLN A 254 17.55 -12.01 2.10
CA GLN A 254 17.38 -10.57 1.92
C GLN A 254 18.14 -9.73 2.96
N ASN A 255 18.17 -10.18 4.23
CA ASN A 255 18.90 -9.49 5.30
C ASN A 255 20.43 -9.56 5.10
N GLN A 256 20.95 -10.67 4.58
CA GLN A 256 22.38 -10.80 4.27
C GLN A 256 22.77 -9.88 3.11
N ILE A 257 21.93 -9.79 2.08
CA ILE A 257 22.13 -8.84 0.97
C ILE A 257 22.17 -7.40 1.49
N LEU A 258 21.25 -7.02 2.39
CA LEU A 258 21.24 -5.69 3.01
C LEU A 258 22.50 -5.43 3.84
N GLN A 259 23.01 -6.43 4.58
CA GLN A 259 24.25 -6.30 5.33
C GLN A 259 25.46 -6.09 4.40
N VAL A 260 25.54 -6.83 3.28
CA VAL A 260 26.58 -6.62 2.27
C VAL A 260 26.52 -5.21 1.71
N LEU A 261 25.33 -4.70 1.38
CA LEU A 261 25.18 -3.33 0.85
C LEU A 261 25.51 -2.23 1.86
N LYS A 262 25.28 -2.47 3.16
CA LYS A 262 25.65 -1.54 4.25
C LYS A 262 27.15 -1.61 4.59
N SER A 263 27.81 -2.71 4.28
CA SER A 263 29.24 -2.86 4.49
C SER A 263 30.03 -2.05 3.45
N LYS A 264 31.21 -1.56 3.83
CA LYS A 264 32.09 -0.85 2.91
C LYS A 264 32.56 -1.82 1.81
N PRO A 265 32.32 -1.53 0.52
CA PRO A 265 32.73 -2.39 -0.57
C PRO A 265 34.25 -2.45 -0.70
N THR A 266 34.75 -3.51 -1.32
CA THR A 266 36.15 -3.61 -1.75
C THR A 266 36.44 -2.63 -2.90
N HIS A 267 37.58 -1.94 -2.81
CA HIS A 267 38.09 -1.03 -3.82
C HIS A 267 38.64 -1.78 -5.04
#